data_AF-A0A932YNK7-F1
#
_entry.id   AF-A0A932YNK7-F1
#
_cell.length_a   1.000
_cell.length_b   1.000
_cell.length_c   1.000
_cell.angle_alpha   90.00
_cell.angle_beta   90.00
_cell.angle_gamma   90.00
#
_symmetry.space_group_name_H-M   'P 1'
#
loop_
_entity.id
_entity.type
_entity.pdbx_description
1 polymer ?
#
loop_
_entity_poly.entity_id
_entity_poly.type
_entity_poly.pdbx_seq_one_letter_code
_entity_poly.pdbx_strand_id
1 'polypeptide(L)'
;MNRTRGQISLQVIIFAAVAVVVLSGFVFLAVSFLKLSVRSLNKASAFTIAEAGIEYYRWHLAHAPADYQDGTGGPGPYVHNYFDRLGVNIGTFTLEITAPPLGSTIVTVKSTGRVIADSSVAKAIKVRMGIPSFAKYSIVVNANNRFGGGTEVFGEVHSNGGIRFDGFAHNLVTSALASYNDTDGDACTVNSLGVHTCVAPADPSPPASAPNRPDVFAVGRNFPVPAVDFDGLKQDLSQMKADAIMSGFYRPSSTALGYEVVLKTDDTFDLYRVTGLVPPPFGCNNLLGQSGWGTWSVQNRALLGNNPIPASGIIFLEDHAWVRGQVSTARLTIGSGTFPDNPSTRTSISVTNDILYTNYDGSDVISLVAQNNINIGMTSEADLRIDAALVAQNGRVGRYYYRPPTSIPRCSPHHTKTIITSFGMIASNIRYGFAYTDGTGYLTRNLVYDGNLLYSPPPSFPLTSEQYTLLSWEEVQ
;
A
#
# COMPACT_ATOMS: atom_id res chain seq x y z
N MET A 1 90.14 -37.37 43.41
CA MET A 1 88.68 -37.14 43.54
C MET A 1 88.34 -35.78 42.94
N ASN A 2 87.92 -35.75 41.66
CA ASN A 2 87.52 -34.53 40.97
C ASN A 2 86.14 -34.09 41.47
N ARG A 3 86.06 -32.90 42.07
CA ARG A 3 84.79 -32.30 42.50
C ARG A 3 84.02 -31.79 41.26
N THR A 4 83.01 -32.54 40.82
CA THR A 4 81.98 -32.14 39.86
C THR A 4 81.06 -31.07 40.47
N ARG A 5 81.54 -29.84 40.67
CA ARG A 5 80.79 -28.76 41.34
C ARG A 5 80.07 -27.77 40.40
N GLY A 6 79.85 -28.11 39.12
CA GLY A 6 79.19 -27.23 38.14
C GLY A 6 77.95 -27.77 37.42
N GLN A 7 77.69 -29.09 37.47
CA GLN A 7 76.60 -29.71 36.67
C GLN A 7 75.19 -29.40 37.20
N ILE A 8 75.02 -29.33 38.52
CA ILE A 8 73.71 -29.00 39.13
C ILE A 8 73.35 -27.53 38.87
N SER A 9 74.33 -26.63 38.95
CA SER A 9 74.14 -25.19 38.70
C SER A 9 73.67 -24.92 37.26
N LEU A 10 74.22 -25.64 36.28
CA LEU A 10 73.82 -25.53 34.87
C LEU A 10 72.39 -26.03 34.65
N GLN A 11 72.01 -27.16 35.26
CA GLN A 11 70.64 -27.69 35.19
C GLN A 11 69.62 -26.76 35.83
N VAL A 12 69.96 -26.14 36.97
CA VAL A 12 69.10 -25.16 37.65
C VAL A 12 68.92 -23.90 36.79
N ILE A 13 69.98 -23.41 36.14
CA ILE A 13 69.89 -22.24 35.26
C ILE A 13 69.02 -22.53 34.02
N ILE A 14 69.19 -23.71 33.39
CA ILE A 14 68.38 -24.10 32.24
C ILE A 14 66.90 -24.25 32.64
N PHE A 15 66.63 -24.92 33.77
CA PHE A 15 65.25 -25.08 34.25
C PHE A 15 64.62 -23.73 34.62
N ALA A 16 65.37 -22.84 35.27
CA ALA A 16 64.92 -21.48 35.58
C ALA A 16 64.65 -20.67 34.29
N ALA A 17 65.52 -20.77 33.29
CA ALA A 17 65.33 -20.09 32.00
C ALA A 17 64.08 -20.61 31.27
N VAL A 18 63.88 -21.93 31.22
CA VAL A 18 62.66 -22.53 30.63
C VAL A 18 61.42 -22.11 31.41
N ALA A 19 61.46 -22.13 32.74
CA ALA A 19 60.36 -21.67 33.58
C ALA A 19 60.00 -20.21 33.34
N VAL A 20 61.00 -19.32 33.21
CA VAL A 20 60.78 -17.89 32.89
C VAL A 20 60.14 -17.72 31.51
N VAL A 21 60.61 -18.44 30.49
CA VAL A 21 60.02 -18.39 29.14
C VAL A 21 58.57 -18.85 29.14
N VAL A 22 58.29 -19.98 29.80
CA VAL A 22 56.93 -20.55 29.89
C VAL A 22 56.00 -19.61 30.68
N LEU A 23 56.43 -19.09 31.82
CA LEU A 23 55.66 -18.13 32.61
C LEU A 23 55.37 -16.85 31.83
N SER A 24 56.36 -16.33 31.11
CA SER A 24 56.19 -15.14 30.25
C SER A 24 55.20 -15.40 29.12
N GLY A 25 55.24 -16.60 28.52
CA GLY A 25 54.28 -17.05 27.51
C GLY A 25 52.85 -17.09 28.05
N PHE A 26 52.64 -17.62 29.26
CA PHE A 26 51.32 -17.64 29.90
C PHE A 26 50.80 -16.25 30.25
N VAL A 27 51.65 -15.35 30.74
CA VAL A 27 51.26 -13.96 31.03
C VAL A 27 50.86 -13.24 29.75
N PHE A 28 51.62 -13.41 28.66
CA PHE A 28 51.28 -12.83 27.37
C PHE A 28 49.95 -13.36 26.82
N LEU A 29 49.72 -14.67 26.93
CA LEU A 29 48.48 -15.31 26.51
C LEU A 29 47.28 -14.80 27.34
N ALA A 30 47.43 -14.69 28.66
CA ALA A 30 46.39 -14.17 29.55
C ALA A 30 46.03 -12.71 29.24
N VAL A 31 47.03 -11.84 29.03
CA VAL A 31 46.80 -10.45 28.61
C VAL A 31 46.13 -10.38 27.24
N SER A 32 46.50 -11.27 26.31
CA SER A 32 45.88 -11.34 24.99
C SER A 32 44.41 -11.75 25.08
N PHE A 33 44.09 -12.77 25.88
CA PHE A 33 42.69 -13.16 26.13
C PHE A 33 41.89 -12.05 26.79
N LEU A 34 42.46 -11.35 27.78
CA LEU A 34 41.80 -10.21 28.42
C LEU A 34 41.50 -9.09 27.42
N LYS A 35 42.48 -8.71 26.59
CA LYS A 35 42.30 -7.70 25.54
C LYS A 35 41.23 -8.10 24.52
N LEU A 36 41.20 -9.36 24.10
CA LEU A 36 40.17 -9.88 23.21
C LEU A 36 38.79 -9.85 23.87
N SER A 37 38.69 -10.22 25.14
CA SER A 37 37.43 -10.21 25.89
C SER A 37 36.89 -8.79 26.08
N VAL A 38 37.75 -7.83 26.45
CA VAL A 38 37.38 -6.41 26.56
C VAL A 38 36.96 -5.85 25.21
N ARG A 39 37.68 -6.19 24.14
CA ARG A 39 37.31 -5.75 22.79
C ARG A 39 35.97 -6.34 22.34
N SER A 40 35.67 -7.58 22.71
CA SER A 40 34.37 -8.20 22.45
C SER A 40 33.24 -7.48 23.19
N LEU A 41 33.47 -7.11 24.46
CA LEU A 41 32.52 -6.31 25.24
C LEU A 41 32.30 -4.94 24.59
N ASN A 42 33.37 -4.24 24.21
CA ASN A 42 33.27 -2.94 23.54
C ASN A 42 32.52 -3.02 22.21
N LYS A 43 32.64 -4.13 21.46
CA LYS A 43 31.83 -4.37 20.24
C LYS A 43 30.34 -4.50 20.56
N ALA A 44 29.97 -5.26 21.60
CA ALA A 44 28.58 -5.39 22.01
C ALA A 44 28.01 -4.05 22.52
N SER A 45 28.81 -3.28 23.25
CA SER A 45 28.44 -1.92 23.67
C SER A 45 28.27 -0.98 22.48
N ALA A 46 29.19 -0.98 21.50
CA ALA A 46 29.08 -0.19 20.29
C ALA A 46 27.81 -0.52 19.50
N PHE A 47 27.46 -1.81 19.41
CA PHE A 47 26.22 -2.27 18.77
C PHE A 47 24.98 -1.76 19.51
N THR A 48 24.96 -1.85 20.83
CA THR A 48 23.83 -1.35 21.66
C THR A 48 23.67 0.17 21.52
N ILE A 49 24.77 0.90 21.44
CA ILE A 49 24.77 2.35 21.20
C ILE A 49 24.23 2.67 19.80
N ALA A 50 24.60 1.86 18.79
CA ALA A 50 24.05 2.00 17.44
C ALA A 50 22.52 1.78 17.43
N GLU A 51 22.02 0.74 18.12
CA GLU A 51 20.58 0.48 18.27
C GLU A 51 19.85 1.65 18.94
N ALA A 52 20.45 2.22 19.98
CA ALA A 52 19.89 3.37 20.66
C ALA A 52 19.70 4.57 19.71
N GLY A 53 20.62 4.76 18.75
CA GLY A 53 20.47 5.78 17.72
C GLY A 53 19.30 5.52 16.76
N ILE A 54 19.06 4.26 16.38
CA ILE A 54 17.90 3.87 15.57
C ILE A 54 16.60 4.15 16.33
N GLU A 55 16.53 3.73 17.59
CA GLU A 55 15.36 3.92 18.45
C GLU A 55 15.07 5.39 18.75
N TYR A 56 16.12 6.18 19.00
CA TYR A 56 16.01 7.63 19.13
C TYR A 56 15.41 8.25 17.87
N TYR A 57 15.92 7.91 16.68
CA TYR A 57 15.44 8.54 15.46
C TYR A 57 14.02 8.06 15.08
N ARG A 58 13.65 6.82 15.44
CA ARG A 58 12.26 6.35 15.35
C ARG A 58 11.34 7.19 16.23
N TRP A 59 11.73 7.48 17.46
CA TRP A 59 11.00 8.37 18.35
C TRP A 59 10.93 9.80 17.79
N HIS A 60 12.02 10.31 17.23
CA HIS A 60 12.07 11.63 16.60
C HIS A 60 11.07 11.75 15.46
N LEU A 61 11.08 10.81 14.52
CA LEU A 61 10.14 10.77 13.40
C LEU A 61 8.69 10.57 13.84
N ALA A 62 8.43 9.97 15.02
CA ALA A 62 7.08 9.89 15.56
C ALA A 62 6.54 11.23 16.08
N HIS A 63 7.42 12.18 16.41
CA HIS A 63 7.04 13.53 16.90
C HIS A 63 7.22 14.62 15.83
N ALA A 64 8.15 14.41 14.90
CA ALA A 64 8.45 15.30 13.77
C ALA A 64 8.58 14.48 12.46
N PRO A 65 7.46 14.03 11.86
CA PRO A 65 7.47 13.03 10.78
C PRO A 65 8.19 13.43 9.49
N ALA A 66 8.35 14.74 9.25
CA ALA A 66 9.00 15.31 8.08
C ALA A 66 10.41 15.85 8.37
N ASP A 67 10.90 15.72 9.61
CA ASP A 67 12.21 16.23 9.99
C ASP A 67 13.29 15.18 9.76
N TYR A 68 13.80 15.14 8.54
CA TYR A 68 14.94 14.32 8.14
C TYR A 68 16.29 14.95 8.51
N GLN A 69 16.28 16.04 9.29
CA GLN A 69 17.45 16.83 9.65
C GLN A 69 17.73 16.92 11.15
N ASP A 70 17.05 16.09 11.96
CA ASP A 70 17.30 15.95 13.40
C ASP A 70 17.19 17.28 14.16
N GLY A 71 16.26 18.14 13.73
CA GLY A 71 15.98 19.45 14.32
C GLY A 71 17.03 20.52 14.02
N THR A 72 18.07 20.21 13.25
CA THR A 72 19.20 21.14 12.99
C THR A 72 18.96 22.10 11.83
N GLY A 73 18.04 21.77 10.91
CA GLY A 73 17.80 22.54 9.69
C GLY A 73 18.90 22.43 8.63
N GLY A 74 19.87 21.52 8.80
CA GLY A 74 21.00 21.32 7.90
C GLY A 74 21.32 19.84 7.66
N PRO A 75 22.17 19.54 6.67
CA PRO A 75 22.59 18.17 6.39
C PRO A 75 23.47 17.60 7.52
N GLY A 76 23.28 16.32 7.82
CA GLY A 76 24.07 15.58 8.81
C GLY A 76 25.50 15.26 8.34
N PRO A 77 26.22 14.38 9.06
CA PRO A 77 25.69 13.45 10.08
C PRO A 77 25.44 14.10 11.45
N TYR A 78 24.48 13.55 12.19
CA TYR A 78 24.07 14.07 13.51
C TYR A 78 24.68 13.22 14.62
N VAL A 79 25.36 13.85 15.59
CA VAL A 79 26.12 13.15 16.63
C VAL A 79 25.50 13.39 17.99
N HIS A 80 25.21 12.30 18.70
CA HIS A 80 24.63 12.31 20.04
C HIS A 80 25.48 11.53 21.03
N ASN A 81 25.49 12.00 22.28
CA ASN A 81 26.14 11.31 23.38
C ASN A 81 25.23 10.20 23.93
N TYR A 82 25.83 9.07 24.30
CA TYR A 82 25.14 7.95 24.93
C TYR A 82 25.62 7.79 26.38
N PHE A 83 24.67 7.91 27.30
CA PHE A 83 24.93 7.89 28.74
C PHE A 83 24.47 6.59 29.38
N ASP A 84 25.19 6.14 30.40
CA ASP A 84 24.75 5.04 31.24
C ASP A 84 23.66 5.49 32.26
N ARG A 85 23.19 4.55 33.09
CA ARG A 85 22.18 4.82 34.12
C ARG A 85 22.62 5.88 35.15
N LEU A 86 23.92 6.09 35.32
CA LEU A 86 24.50 7.05 36.26
C LEU A 86 24.77 8.42 35.61
N GLY A 87 24.47 8.59 34.32
CA GLY A 87 24.71 9.82 33.56
C GLY A 87 26.15 9.96 33.07
N VAL A 88 26.95 8.89 33.08
CA VAL A 88 28.31 8.91 32.55
C VAL A 88 28.26 8.65 31.05
N ASN A 89 28.95 9.49 30.27
CA ASN A 89 29.08 9.28 28.83
C ASN A 89 29.98 8.06 28.55
N ILE A 90 29.42 7.04 27.91
CA ILE A 90 30.13 5.80 27.57
C ILE A 90 30.39 5.66 26.07
N GLY A 91 29.84 6.55 25.25
CA GLY A 91 29.99 6.50 23.80
C GLY A 91 29.14 7.51 23.05
N THR A 92 29.17 7.43 21.73
CA THR A 92 28.38 8.29 20.85
C THR A 92 27.73 7.46 19.77
N PHE A 93 26.55 7.88 19.33
CA PHE A 93 25.97 7.40 18.08
C PHE A 93 25.93 8.54 17.06
N THR A 94 26.18 8.19 15.80
CA THR A 94 26.19 9.11 14.67
C THR A 94 25.15 8.67 13.66
N LEU A 95 24.23 9.56 13.33
CA LEU A 95 23.09 9.31 12.45
C LEU A 95 23.36 9.87 11.05
N GLU A 96 23.18 9.03 10.04
CA GLU A 96 23.11 9.40 8.64
C GLU A 96 21.69 9.11 8.15
N ILE A 97 20.97 10.16 7.77
CA ILE A 97 19.56 10.07 7.37
C ILE A 97 19.45 10.29 5.87
N THR A 98 18.84 9.33 5.18
CA THR A 98 18.43 9.49 3.78
C THR A 98 16.93 9.72 3.76
N ALA A 99 16.53 10.95 3.40
CA ALA A 99 15.14 11.34 3.19
C ALA A 99 14.48 10.45 2.12
N PRO A 100 13.16 10.23 2.20
CA PRO A 100 12.45 9.41 1.23
C PRO A 100 12.48 10.08 -0.16
N PRO A 101 12.57 9.30 -1.25
CA PRO A 101 12.37 9.85 -2.58
C PRO A 101 10.94 10.39 -2.72
N LEU A 102 10.73 11.29 -3.70
CA LEU A 102 9.43 11.89 -3.96
C LEU A 102 8.34 10.82 -4.11
N GLY A 103 7.28 10.94 -3.31
CA GLY A 103 6.15 10.02 -3.31
C GLY A 103 6.34 8.73 -2.52
N SER A 104 7.49 8.52 -1.87
CA SER A 104 7.71 7.41 -0.93
C SER A 104 7.62 7.86 0.51
N THR A 105 7.28 6.95 1.42
CA THR A 105 7.36 7.14 2.87
C THR A 105 8.59 6.45 3.47
N ILE A 106 9.44 5.83 2.65
CA ILE A 106 10.58 5.04 3.14
C ILE A 106 11.78 5.93 3.46
N VAL A 107 12.05 6.10 4.74
CA VAL A 107 13.28 6.72 5.27
C VAL A 107 14.33 5.63 5.50
N THR A 108 15.58 5.94 5.19
CA THR A 108 16.72 5.09 5.57
C THR A 108 17.53 5.78 6.65
N VAL A 109 17.70 5.11 7.79
CA VAL A 109 18.46 5.59 8.94
C VAL A 109 19.66 4.67 9.11
N LYS A 110 20.87 5.24 9.09
CA LYS A 110 22.08 4.51 9.48
C LYS A 110 22.62 5.13 10.76
N SER A 111 22.75 4.30 11.80
CA SER A 111 23.30 4.68 13.09
C SER A 111 24.64 3.98 13.31
N THR A 112 25.71 4.76 13.53
CA THR A 112 27.05 4.26 13.84
C THR A 112 27.36 4.51 15.31
N GLY A 113 27.42 3.47 16.12
CA GLY A 113 27.78 3.51 17.53
C GLY A 113 29.29 3.38 17.75
N ARG A 114 29.84 4.20 18.65
CA ARG A 114 31.23 4.18 19.10
C ARG A 114 31.30 4.20 20.62
N VAL A 115 32.31 3.52 21.18
CA VAL A 115 32.54 3.47 22.63
C VAL A 115 33.76 4.32 22.97
N ILE A 116 33.68 5.12 24.03
CA ILE A 116 34.81 5.98 24.47
C ILE A 116 36.01 5.14 24.92
N ALA A 117 35.77 3.99 25.55
CA ALA A 117 36.80 3.09 26.05
C ALA A 117 37.69 2.49 24.95
N ASP A 118 37.23 2.46 23.69
CA ASP A 118 38.02 2.01 22.54
C ASP A 118 37.51 2.67 21.25
N SER A 119 38.17 3.77 20.85
CA SER A 119 37.81 4.55 19.66
C SER A 119 38.03 3.81 18.34
N SER A 120 38.72 2.66 18.36
CA SER A 120 38.90 1.80 17.18
C SER A 120 37.72 0.88 16.92
N VAL A 121 36.79 0.75 17.88
CA VAL A 121 35.61 -0.09 17.78
C VAL A 121 34.40 0.77 17.41
N ALA A 122 33.81 0.45 16.27
CA ALA A 122 32.54 1.00 15.82
C ALA A 122 31.65 -0.13 15.30
N LYS A 123 30.35 0.03 15.48
CA LYS A 123 29.31 -0.83 14.92
C LYS A 123 28.27 0.03 14.23
N ALA A 124 27.76 -0.41 13.09
CA ALA A 124 26.76 0.35 12.35
C ALA A 124 25.56 -0.49 11.98
N ILE A 125 24.39 0.08 12.20
CA ILE A 125 23.10 -0.53 11.90
C ILE A 125 22.39 0.36 10.89
N LYS A 126 21.83 -0.26 9.85
CA LYS A 126 21.03 0.39 8.82
C LYS A 126 19.60 -0.14 8.90
N VAL A 127 18.66 0.78 9.03
CA VAL A 127 17.23 0.47 9.11
C VAL A 127 16.48 1.23 8.02
N ARG A 128 15.52 0.55 7.39
CA ARG A 128 14.51 1.21 6.57
C ARG A 128 13.23 1.28 7.38
N MET A 129 12.65 2.47 7.47
CA MET A 129 11.37 2.68 8.12
C MET A 129 10.41 3.30 7.13
N GLY A 130 9.13 2.93 7.18
CA GLY A 130 8.12 3.52 6.33
C GLY A 130 6.76 3.54 6.99
N ILE A 131 5.95 4.50 6.58
CA ILE A 131 4.55 4.57 6.98
C ILE A 131 3.74 3.83 5.91
N PRO A 132 3.07 2.72 6.24
CA PRO A 132 2.20 2.05 5.28
C PRO A 132 1.01 2.95 4.92
N SER A 133 0.60 2.88 3.66
CA SER A 133 -0.60 3.55 3.18
C SER A 133 -1.83 2.66 3.34
N PHE A 134 -3.02 3.24 3.32
CA PHE A 134 -4.26 2.45 3.28
C PHE A 134 -4.39 1.64 1.98
N ALA A 135 -3.48 1.81 1.03
CA ALA A 135 -3.33 0.97 -0.15
C ALA A 135 -2.65 -0.37 0.15
N LYS A 136 -2.82 -0.94 1.36
CA LYS A 136 -2.33 -2.28 1.70
C LYS A 136 -3.14 -3.39 1.01
N TYR A 137 -4.44 -3.17 0.86
CA TYR A 137 -5.37 -4.17 0.33
C TYR A 137 -5.47 -4.09 -1.19
N SER A 138 -5.58 -5.24 -1.84
CA SER A 138 -6.01 -5.30 -3.26
C SER A 138 -7.45 -4.85 -3.37
N ILE A 139 -8.31 -5.31 -2.46
CA ILE A 139 -9.70 -4.88 -2.32
C ILE A 139 -10.04 -4.67 -0.83
N VAL A 140 -10.59 -3.51 -0.50
CA VAL A 140 -11.20 -3.20 0.80
C VAL A 140 -12.63 -2.68 0.60
N VAL A 141 -13.60 -3.31 1.29
CA VAL A 141 -15.02 -2.97 1.15
C VAL A 141 -15.67 -2.72 2.51
N ASN A 142 -16.51 -1.69 2.62
CA ASN A 142 -17.25 -1.39 3.85
C ASN A 142 -18.68 -1.98 3.90
N ALA A 143 -18.88 -3.15 3.27
CA ALA A 143 -20.18 -3.78 3.10
C ALA A 143 -20.08 -5.28 2.82
N ASN A 144 -21.20 -6.01 2.93
CA ASN A 144 -21.26 -7.41 2.48
C ASN A 144 -20.96 -7.50 0.98
N ASN A 145 -20.14 -8.47 0.61
CA ASN A 145 -19.55 -8.50 -0.72
C ASN A 145 -19.48 -9.91 -1.31
N ARG A 146 -19.43 -9.98 -2.65
CA ARG A 146 -19.30 -11.23 -3.39
C ARG A 146 -18.28 -11.14 -4.51
N PHE A 147 -17.41 -12.14 -4.54
CA PHE A 147 -16.48 -12.43 -5.62
C PHE A 147 -17.02 -13.67 -6.34
N GLY A 148 -17.72 -13.48 -7.46
CA GLY A 148 -18.28 -14.60 -8.22
C GLY A 148 -17.21 -15.38 -8.99
N GLY A 149 -17.58 -16.54 -9.53
CA GLY A 149 -16.73 -17.30 -10.45
C GLY A 149 -16.22 -16.44 -11.62
N GLY A 150 -15.03 -16.77 -12.11
CA GLY A 150 -14.29 -15.94 -13.08
C GLY A 150 -13.51 -14.77 -12.45
N THR A 151 -13.52 -14.64 -11.11
CA THR A 151 -12.68 -13.68 -10.39
C THR A 151 -11.41 -14.33 -9.89
N GLU A 152 -10.26 -13.72 -10.16
CA GLU A 152 -8.96 -14.12 -9.63
C GLU A 152 -8.29 -12.91 -8.97
N VAL A 153 -7.82 -13.07 -7.73
CA VAL A 153 -7.30 -11.97 -6.92
C VAL A 153 -5.88 -12.25 -6.44
N PHE A 154 -4.97 -11.31 -6.73
CA PHE A 154 -3.58 -11.32 -6.31
C PHE A 154 -3.35 -10.19 -5.31
N GLY A 155 -3.51 -10.47 -4.02
CA GLY A 155 -3.31 -9.51 -2.92
C GLY A 155 -4.37 -9.64 -1.83
N GLU A 156 -4.14 -9.00 -0.68
CA GLU A 156 -5.03 -9.14 0.49
C GLU A 156 -6.42 -8.53 0.23
N VAL A 157 -7.47 -9.29 0.57
CA VAL A 157 -8.86 -8.83 0.49
C VAL A 157 -9.41 -8.64 1.89
N HIS A 158 -10.10 -7.52 2.12
CA HIS A 158 -10.79 -7.24 3.36
C HIS A 158 -12.22 -6.73 3.13
N SER A 159 -13.14 -7.13 4.02
CA SER A 159 -14.43 -6.47 4.14
C SER A 159 -14.80 -6.24 5.61
N ASN A 160 -15.32 -5.04 5.90
CA ASN A 160 -15.97 -4.77 7.19
C ASN A 160 -17.31 -5.52 7.33
N GLY A 161 -17.85 -6.01 6.21
CA GLY A 161 -18.98 -6.94 6.17
C GLY A 161 -18.55 -8.37 5.87
N GLY A 162 -19.51 -9.21 5.50
CA GLY A 162 -19.28 -10.58 5.08
C GLY A 162 -18.76 -10.71 3.65
N ILE A 163 -18.08 -11.82 3.36
CA ILE A 163 -17.56 -12.15 2.03
C ILE A 163 -18.05 -13.53 1.58
N ARG A 164 -18.69 -13.56 0.41
CA ARG A 164 -18.85 -14.78 -0.39
C ARG A 164 -17.80 -14.80 -1.49
N PHE A 165 -16.92 -15.79 -1.49
CA PHE A 165 -15.82 -15.89 -2.43
C PHE A 165 -15.92 -17.19 -3.24
N ASP A 166 -16.39 -17.07 -4.47
CA ASP A 166 -16.54 -18.17 -5.44
C ASP A 166 -15.51 -18.10 -6.58
N GLY A 167 -14.50 -17.22 -6.45
CA GLY A 167 -13.35 -17.10 -7.36
C GLY A 167 -12.12 -17.83 -6.84
N PHE A 168 -10.93 -17.37 -7.24
CA PHE A 168 -9.65 -17.86 -6.69
C PHE A 168 -8.84 -16.71 -6.06
N ALA A 169 -8.39 -16.90 -4.81
CA ALA A 169 -7.61 -15.92 -4.06
C ALA A 169 -6.20 -16.44 -3.80
N HIS A 170 -5.19 -15.71 -4.29
CA HIS A 170 -3.77 -16.03 -4.09
C HIS A 170 -3.21 -15.57 -2.74
N ASN A 171 -3.95 -14.76 -1.99
CA ASN A 171 -3.54 -14.20 -0.71
C ASN A 171 -4.69 -14.25 0.31
N LEU A 172 -4.46 -13.73 1.51
CA LEU A 172 -5.40 -13.80 2.62
C LEU A 172 -6.70 -13.04 2.32
N VAL A 173 -7.83 -13.69 2.57
CA VAL A 173 -9.17 -13.08 2.53
C VAL A 173 -9.69 -12.91 3.96
N THR A 174 -10.05 -11.69 4.33
CA THR A 174 -10.41 -11.34 5.70
C THR A 174 -11.77 -10.65 5.81
N SER A 175 -12.47 -10.89 6.91
CA SER A 175 -13.73 -10.22 7.23
C SER A 175 -13.75 -9.77 8.68
N ALA A 176 -14.36 -8.62 8.94
CA ALA A 176 -14.58 -8.14 10.30
C ALA A 176 -15.64 -8.96 11.07
N LEU A 177 -16.53 -9.64 10.35
CA LEU A 177 -17.63 -10.40 10.93
C LEU A 177 -17.24 -11.86 11.14
N ALA A 178 -17.70 -12.47 12.24
CA ALA A 178 -17.54 -13.92 12.44
C ALA A 178 -18.52 -14.71 11.55
N SER A 179 -19.72 -14.18 11.37
CA SER A 179 -20.79 -14.70 10.53
C SER A 179 -21.71 -13.58 10.04
N TYR A 180 -22.43 -13.80 8.95
CA TYR A 180 -23.38 -12.84 8.40
C TYR A 180 -24.46 -13.54 7.58
N ASN A 181 -25.56 -12.84 7.32
CA ASN A 181 -26.59 -13.34 6.41
C ASN A 181 -26.22 -12.97 4.96
N ASP A 182 -25.96 -13.98 4.13
CA ASP A 182 -25.84 -13.77 2.68
C ASP A 182 -27.25 -13.59 2.09
N THR A 183 -27.53 -12.37 1.63
CA THR A 183 -28.83 -11.99 1.06
C THR A 183 -28.93 -12.26 -0.44
N ASP A 184 -27.87 -12.80 -1.07
CA ASP A 184 -27.91 -13.18 -2.47
C ASP A 184 -28.91 -14.33 -2.68
N GLY A 185 -29.78 -14.21 -3.69
CA GLY A 185 -30.83 -15.20 -3.95
C GLY A 185 -30.32 -16.59 -4.33
N ASP A 186 -29.02 -16.72 -4.64
CA ASP A 186 -28.32 -17.97 -4.94
C ASP A 186 -27.28 -18.34 -3.87
N ALA A 187 -27.44 -17.83 -2.64
CA ALA A 187 -26.59 -18.17 -1.51
C ALA A 187 -26.67 -19.67 -1.17
N CYS A 188 -25.53 -20.30 -0.92
CA CYS A 188 -25.47 -21.70 -0.49
C CYS A 188 -25.84 -21.90 0.98
N THR A 189 -25.85 -20.82 1.78
CA THR A 189 -26.27 -20.82 3.18
C THR A 189 -27.03 -19.54 3.49
N VAL A 190 -27.99 -19.59 4.43
CA VAL A 190 -28.73 -18.39 4.89
C VAL A 190 -27.90 -17.57 5.88
N ASN A 191 -27.29 -18.26 6.87
CA ASN A 191 -26.28 -17.71 7.76
C ASN A 191 -24.93 -18.32 7.41
N SER A 192 -24.00 -17.47 7.00
CA SER A 192 -22.72 -17.81 6.45
C SER A 192 -21.60 -17.47 7.42
N LEU A 193 -20.46 -18.16 7.30
CA LEU A 193 -19.21 -17.73 7.92
C LEU A 193 -18.79 -16.36 7.37
N GLY A 194 -18.05 -15.57 8.16
CA GLY A 194 -17.59 -14.23 7.79
C GLY A 194 -16.91 -14.18 6.41
N VAL A 195 -16.12 -15.20 6.10
CA VAL A 195 -15.66 -15.50 4.74
C VAL A 195 -16.05 -16.93 4.37
N HIS A 196 -16.88 -17.09 3.35
CA HIS A 196 -17.35 -18.40 2.90
C HIS A 196 -17.32 -18.55 1.38
N THR A 197 -17.40 -19.78 0.89
CA THR A 197 -17.51 -20.11 -0.54
C THR A 197 -18.67 -21.06 -0.79
N CYS A 198 -19.33 -20.88 -1.93
CA CYS A 198 -20.35 -21.79 -2.44
C CYS A 198 -19.80 -22.74 -3.52
N VAL A 199 -18.50 -22.70 -3.80
CA VAL A 199 -17.83 -23.66 -4.69
C VAL A 199 -17.88 -25.04 -4.05
N ALA A 200 -18.42 -26.01 -4.78
CA ALA A 200 -18.65 -27.36 -4.28
C ALA A 200 -17.34 -28.06 -3.84
N PRO A 201 -17.30 -28.69 -2.66
CA PRO A 201 -18.36 -28.71 -1.64
C PRO A 201 -18.50 -27.34 -0.96
N ALA A 202 -19.72 -26.80 -0.88
CA ALA A 202 -19.94 -25.51 -0.24
C ALA A 202 -19.53 -25.53 1.25
N ASP A 203 -19.17 -24.37 1.78
CA ASP A 203 -18.87 -24.26 3.20
C ASP A 203 -20.10 -24.51 4.09
N PRO A 204 -19.90 -25.01 5.31
CA PRO A 204 -20.99 -25.18 6.27
C PRO A 204 -21.43 -23.85 6.87
N SER A 205 -22.64 -23.82 7.42
CA SER A 205 -23.11 -22.71 8.25
C SER A 205 -22.49 -22.76 9.66
N PRO A 206 -22.30 -21.61 10.32
CA PRO A 206 -22.01 -21.55 11.75
C PRO A 206 -23.04 -22.37 12.56
N PRO A 207 -22.64 -23.02 13.67
CA PRO A 207 -21.37 -22.87 14.39
C PRO A 207 -20.23 -23.78 13.90
N ALA A 208 -20.40 -24.48 12.78
CA ALA A 208 -19.32 -25.30 12.23
C ALA A 208 -18.07 -24.44 11.93
N SER A 209 -16.89 -24.98 12.20
CA SER A 209 -15.63 -24.31 11.88
C SER A 209 -15.42 -24.24 10.36
N ALA A 210 -14.79 -23.17 9.90
CA ALA A 210 -14.41 -23.01 8.51
C ALA A 210 -13.45 -24.14 8.06
N PRO A 211 -13.78 -24.93 7.04
CA PRO A 211 -12.85 -25.93 6.51
C PRO A 211 -11.67 -25.24 5.81
N ASN A 212 -10.52 -25.92 5.75
CA ASN A 212 -9.42 -25.47 4.91
C ASN A 212 -9.78 -25.69 3.44
N ARG A 213 -9.66 -24.65 2.63
CA ARG A 213 -10.13 -24.60 1.24
C ARG A 213 -9.05 -23.99 0.32
N PRO A 214 -7.87 -24.64 0.17
CA PRO A 214 -6.78 -24.13 -0.67
C PRO A 214 -7.13 -24.07 -2.16
N ASP A 215 -8.21 -24.75 -2.56
CA ASP A 215 -8.81 -24.70 -3.90
C ASP A 215 -9.47 -23.35 -4.22
N VAL A 216 -9.84 -22.56 -3.21
CA VAL A 216 -10.43 -21.21 -3.34
C VAL A 216 -9.54 -20.15 -2.70
N PHE A 217 -8.95 -20.47 -1.54
CA PHE A 217 -8.11 -19.60 -0.73
C PHE A 217 -6.70 -20.19 -0.61
N ALA A 218 -5.83 -19.90 -1.57
CA ALA A 218 -4.50 -20.53 -1.68
C ALA A 218 -3.65 -20.38 -0.40
N VAL A 219 -3.70 -19.20 0.23
CA VAL A 219 -3.05 -18.91 1.52
C VAL A 219 -3.98 -19.18 2.69
N GLY A 220 -5.26 -18.80 2.55
CA GLY A 220 -6.28 -19.02 3.56
C GLY A 220 -7.19 -17.81 3.75
N ARG A 221 -7.95 -17.87 4.84
CA ARG A 221 -8.95 -16.86 5.23
C ARG A 221 -8.92 -16.66 6.73
N ASN A 222 -9.19 -15.44 7.19
CA ASN A 222 -9.19 -15.11 8.62
C ASN A 222 -10.38 -14.22 8.99
N PHE A 223 -11.16 -14.64 9.98
CA PHE A 223 -12.33 -13.92 10.46
C PHE A 223 -12.78 -14.51 11.83
N PRO A 224 -13.33 -13.69 12.73
CA PRO A 224 -13.38 -12.23 12.65
C PRO A 224 -11.99 -11.60 12.86
N VAL A 225 -11.72 -10.49 12.17
CA VAL A 225 -10.58 -9.60 12.44
C VAL A 225 -11.08 -8.18 12.75
N PRO A 226 -10.26 -7.25 13.27
CA PRO A 226 -10.70 -5.86 13.40
C PRO A 226 -11.13 -5.26 12.05
N ALA A 227 -12.18 -4.44 12.08
CA ALA A 227 -12.62 -3.68 10.91
C ALA A 227 -11.55 -2.67 10.48
N VAL A 228 -11.40 -2.47 9.18
CA VAL A 228 -10.59 -1.39 8.62
C VAL A 228 -11.33 -0.06 8.80
N ASP A 229 -10.61 0.95 9.26
CA ASP A 229 -11.12 2.33 9.30
C ASP A 229 -11.33 2.85 7.87
N PHE A 230 -12.57 2.73 7.40
CA PHE A 230 -12.94 3.20 6.07
C PHE A 230 -13.14 4.73 6.04
N ASP A 231 -13.36 5.37 7.19
CA ASP A 231 -13.44 6.83 7.26
C ASP A 231 -12.05 7.44 7.10
N GLY A 232 -10.99 6.83 7.64
CA GLY A 232 -9.60 7.18 7.34
C GLY A 232 -9.20 7.00 5.87
N LEU A 233 -9.90 6.13 5.13
CA LEU A 233 -9.75 5.96 3.67
C LEU A 233 -10.47 7.04 2.85
N LYS A 234 -11.43 7.76 3.45
CA LYS A 234 -12.06 8.91 2.80
C LYS A 234 -11.03 10.03 2.80
N GLN A 235 -10.27 10.13 1.69
CA GLN A 235 -9.46 11.32 1.42
C GLN A 235 -10.24 12.58 1.78
N ASP A 236 -9.58 13.53 2.42
CA ASP A 236 -10.16 14.84 2.55
C ASP A 236 -10.16 15.50 1.16
N LEU A 237 -11.19 15.20 0.36
CA LEU A 237 -11.37 15.78 -0.97
C LEU A 237 -11.45 17.31 -0.88
N SER A 238 -11.76 17.88 0.29
CA SER A 238 -11.75 19.32 0.50
C SER A 238 -10.32 19.84 0.64
N GLN A 239 -9.45 19.11 1.35
CA GLN A 239 -8.01 19.38 1.37
C GLN A 239 -7.40 19.17 -0.02
N MET A 240 -7.75 18.08 -0.72
CA MET A 240 -7.26 17.83 -2.08
C MET A 240 -7.69 18.94 -3.05
N LYS A 241 -8.90 19.49 -2.91
CA LYS A 241 -9.34 20.68 -3.65
C LYS A 241 -8.46 21.89 -3.32
N ALA A 242 -8.18 22.15 -2.03
CA ALA A 242 -7.32 23.25 -1.61
C ALA A 242 -5.89 23.11 -2.19
N ASP A 243 -5.32 21.92 -2.13
CA ASP A 243 -4.00 21.60 -2.68
C ASP A 243 -3.97 21.75 -4.20
N ALA A 244 -5.04 21.33 -4.88
CA ALA A 244 -5.21 21.48 -6.33
C ALA A 244 -5.29 22.95 -6.75
N ILE A 245 -5.96 23.80 -5.96
CA ILE A 245 -6.02 25.25 -6.19
C ILE A 245 -4.65 25.89 -5.98
N MET A 246 -3.89 25.43 -4.98
CA MET A 246 -2.61 26.02 -4.59
C MET A 246 -1.46 25.61 -5.53
N SER A 247 -1.39 24.33 -5.88
CA SER A 247 -0.21 23.75 -6.56
C SER A 247 -0.53 22.64 -7.58
N GLY A 248 -1.81 22.31 -7.76
CA GLY A 248 -2.26 21.28 -8.70
C GLY A 248 -3.04 21.84 -9.88
N PHE A 249 -3.96 21.04 -10.39
CA PHE A 249 -4.88 21.42 -11.45
C PHE A 249 -6.31 21.37 -10.94
N TYR A 250 -6.93 22.52 -10.78
CA TYR A 250 -8.31 22.64 -10.36
C TYR A 250 -9.22 23.08 -11.51
N ARG A 251 -10.41 22.47 -11.62
CA ARG A 251 -11.51 22.99 -12.44
C ARG A 251 -12.83 23.00 -11.65
N PRO A 252 -13.58 24.12 -11.66
CA PRO A 252 -14.92 24.17 -11.09
C PRO A 252 -15.90 23.39 -11.97
N SER A 253 -17.20 23.40 -11.64
CA SER A 253 -18.24 22.81 -12.48
C SER A 253 -18.08 23.15 -13.97
N SER A 254 -18.28 22.14 -14.82
CA SER A 254 -18.15 22.25 -16.27
C SER A 254 -19.29 23.02 -16.95
N THR A 255 -20.35 23.34 -16.19
CA THR A 255 -21.66 23.81 -16.66
C THR A 255 -22.35 22.86 -17.67
N ALA A 256 -21.87 21.62 -17.74
CA ALA A 256 -22.36 20.54 -18.61
C ALA A 256 -22.46 19.23 -17.80
N LEU A 257 -21.99 18.12 -18.36
CA LEU A 257 -22.07 16.80 -17.71
C LEU A 257 -20.80 16.43 -16.93
N GLY A 258 -19.74 17.22 -17.05
CA GLY A 258 -18.44 16.97 -16.42
C GLY A 258 -17.25 17.11 -17.35
N TYR A 259 -16.13 16.53 -16.96
CA TYR A 259 -14.87 16.59 -17.69
C TYR A 259 -14.34 15.21 -18.07
N GLU A 260 -13.66 15.11 -19.20
CA GLU A 260 -12.87 13.93 -19.54
C GLU A 260 -11.39 14.29 -19.55
N VAL A 261 -10.61 13.51 -18.81
CA VAL A 261 -9.15 13.57 -18.72
C VAL A 261 -8.57 12.45 -19.55
N VAL A 262 -7.77 12.80 -20.55
CA VAL A 262 -7.07 11.84 -21.42
C VAL A 262 -5.58 11.95 -21.15
N LEU A 263 -5.05 10.98 -20.42
CA LEU A 263 -3.66 10.89 -20.01
C LEU A 263 -2.76 10.51 -21.20
N LYS A 264 -1.57 11.13 -21.26
CA LYS A 264 -0.57 10.88 -22.31
C LYS A 264 0.77 10.52 -21.71
N THR A 265 1.59 9.84 -22.50
CA THR A 265 2.93 9.37 -22.13
C THR A 265 4.01 10.47 -22.17
N ASP A 266 3.65 11.70 -22.52
CA ASP A 266 4.54 12.87 -22.55
C ASP A 266 4.37 13.77 -21.32
N ASP A 267 3.88 13.21 -20.21
CA ASP A 267 3.55 13.91 -18.96
C ASP A 267 2.53 15.05 -19.13
N THR A 268 1.66 14.95 -20.13
CA THR A 268 0.53 15.86 -20.32
C THR A 268 -0.82 15.12 -20.31
N PHE A 269 -1.91 15.88 -20.23
CA PHE A 269 -3.25 15.36 -20.42
C PHE A 269 -4.11 16.33 -21.23
N ASP A 270 -5.00 15.78 -22.04
CA ASP A 270 -6.07 16.58 -22.66
C ASP A 270 -7.27 16.64 -21.73
N LEU A 271 -7.79 17.85 -21.54
CA LEU A 271 -9.04 18.08 -20.82
C LEU A 271 -10.14 18.38 -21.83
N TYR A 272 -11.20 17.58 -21.79
CA TYR A 272 -12.42 17.84 -22.54
C TYR A 272 -13.56 18.19 -21.58
N ARG A 273 -14.48 19.02 -22.03
CA ARG A 273 -15.81 19.18 -21.43
C ARG A 273 -16.77 18.18 -22.07
N VAL A 274 -17.44 17.37 -21.27
CA VAL A 274 -18.41 16.38 -21.73
C VAL A 274 -19.77 17.04 -21.90
N THR A 275 -20.34 16.94 -23.10
CA THR A 275 -21.62 17.58 -23.46
C THR A 275 -22.72 16.58 -23.78
N GLY A 276 -22.38 15.29 -23.95
CA GLY A 276 -23.37 14.24 -24.16
C GLY A 276 -22.83 12.86 -23.82
N LEU A 277 -23.68 12.03 -23.19
CA LEU A 277 -23.42 10.61 -22.99
C LEU A 277 -24.10 9.78 -24.07
N VAL A 278 -23.57 8.58 -24.32
CA VAL A 278 -24.20 7.61 -25.20
C VAL A 278 -25.61 7.31 -24.66
N PRO A 279 -26.68 7.52 -25.43
CA PRO A 279 -28.03 7.21 -24.97
C PRO A 279 -28.19 5.70 -24.78
N PRO A 280 -28.98 5.25 -23.79
CA PRO A 280 -29.26 3.83 -23.64
C PRO A 280 -30.03 3.32 -24.88
N PRO A 281 -29.69 2.13 -25.41
CA PRO A 281 -30.45 1.56 -26.52
C PRO A 281 -31.89 1.24 -26.12
N PHE A 282 -32.74 0.97 -27.12
CA PHE A 282 -34.16 0.70 -26.90
C PHE A 282 -34.39 -0.44 -25.90
N GLY A 283 -35.10 -0.13 -24.82
CA GLY A 283 -35.42 -1.07 -23.74
C GLY A 283 -34.29 -1.35 -22.75
N CYS A 284 -33.13 -0.70 -22.88
CA CYS A 284 -32.08 -0.69 -21.86
C CYS A 284 -32.48 0.27 -20.73
N ASN A 285 -32.81 -0.28 -19.55
CA ASN A 285 -33.32 0.47 -18.43
C ASN A 285 -32.78 -0.05 -17.09
N ASN A 286 -32.98 0.74 -16.04
CA ASN A 286 -32.59 0.41 -14.68
C ASN A 286 -33.53 -0.64 -14.05
N LEU A 287 -33.45 -1.89 -14.49
CA LEU A 287 -34.33 -2.98 -14.03
C LEU A 287 -34.23 -3.23 -12.53
N LEU A 288 -33.01 -3.14 -11.97
CA LEU A 288 -32.72 -3.43 -10.56
C LEU A 288 -32.88 -2.21 -9.64
N GLY A 289 -33.33 -1.06 -10.17
CA GLY A 289 -33.50 0.16 -9.37
C GLY A 289 -32.20 0.69 -8.75
N GLN A 290 -31.05 0.47 -9.39
CA GLN A 290 -29.76 0.90 -8.88
C GLN A 290 -29.66 2.42 -8.88
N SER A 291 -29.35 3.02 -7.73
CA SER A 291 -29.13 4.46 -7.62
C SER A 291 -27.99 4.91 -8.54
N GLY A 292 -28.18 6.02 -9.24
CA GLY A 292 -27.18 6.57 -10.18
C GLY A 292 -27.00 5.78 -11.48
N TRP A 293 -27.89 4.82 -11.79
CA TRP A 293 -27.81 4.05 -13.03
C TRP A 293 -27.83 4.97 -14.26
N GLY A 294 -26.96 4.68 -15.22
CA GLY A 294 -26.82 5.40 -16.47
C GLY A 294 -25.81 4.70 -17.37
N THR A 295 -25.59 5.22 -18.57
CA THR A 295 -24.61 4.63 -19.51
C THR A 295 -23.17 4.98 -19.14
N TRP A 296 -22.94 6.14 -18.52
CA TRP A 296 -21.61 6.61 -18.08
C TRP A 296 -20.52 6.52 -19.16
N SER A 297 -20.93 6.66 -20.42
CA SER A 297 -20.09 6.57 -21.60
C SER A 297 -20.15 7.87 -22.37
N VAL A 298 -19.00 8.49 -22.63
CA VAL A 298 -18.91 9.76 -23.37
C VAL A 298 -19.30 9.54 -24.84
N GLN A 299 -20.19 10.38 -25.36
CA GLN A 299 -20.52 10.45 -26.79
C GLN A 299 -20.01 11.75 -27.41
N ASN A 300 -20.33 12.88 -26.79
CA ASN A 300 -19.97 14.21 -27.28
C ASN A 300 -19.12 14.94 -26.24
N ARG A 301 -18.04 15.56 -26.72
CA ARG A 301 -17.09 16.30 -25.90
C ARG A 301 -16.44 17.43 -26.69
N ALA A 302 -16.02 18.48 -26.01
CA ALA A 302 -15.31 19.61 -26.58
C ALA A 302 -13.95 19.78 -25.90
N LEU A 303 -12.86 19.86 -26.67
CA LEU A 303 -11.52 20.05 -26.12
C LEU A 303 -11.44 21.44 -25.46
N LEU A 304 -10.94 21.47 -24.22
CA LEU A 304 -10.62 22.70 -23.51
C LEU A 304 -9.13 23.04 -23.63
N GLY A 305 -8.27 22.03 -23.74
CA GLY A 305 -6.85 22.20 -24.00
C GLY A 305 -6.01 21.00 -23.55
N ASN A 306 -4.74 21.03 -23.92
CA ASN A 306 -3.70 20.14 -23.39
C ASN A 306 -2.99 20.85 -22.23
N ASN A 307 -2.77 20.14 -21.12
CA ASN A 307 -2.14 20.69 -19.93
C ASN A 307 -1.04 19.74 -19.45
N PRO A 308 0.08 20.25 -18.93
CA PRO A 308 1.06 19.39 -18.27
C PRO A 308 0.46 18.80 -16.98
N ILE A 309 0.89 17.59 -16.63
CA ILE A 309 0.59 17.01 -15.31
C ILE A 309 1.27 17.90 -14.25
N PRO A 310 0.53 18.39 -13.24
CA PRO A 310 1.12 19.25 -12.21
C PRO A 310 2.23 18.53 -11.43
N ALA A 311 3.25 19.25 -10.99
CA ALA A 311 4.32 18.69 -10.16
C ALA A 311 3.82 18.13 -8.82
N SER A 312 2.70 18.66 -8.29
CA SER A 312 2.02 18.09 -7.12
C SER A 312 1.34 16.76 -7.40
N GLY A 313 1.09 16.43 -8.67
CA GLY A 313 0.34 15.25 -9.10
C GLY A 313 -1.16 15.33 -8.82
N ILE A 314 -1.68 16.47 -8.38
CA ILE A 314 -3.08 16.60 -7.97
C ILE A 314 -3.91 17.22 -9.09
N ILE A 315 -4.93 16.49 -9.54
CA ILE A 315 -5.98 17.00 -10.44
C ILE A 315 -7.30 16.91 -9.69
N PHE A 316 -7.99 18.03 -9.50
CA PHE A 316 -9.29 18.07 -8.84
C PHE A 316 -10.36 18.66 -9.75
N LEU A 317 -11.45 17.92 -9.93
CA LEU A 317 -12.57 18.28 -10.80
C LEU A 317 -13.84 18.38 -9.96
N GLU A 318 -14.41 19.58 -9.87
CA GLU A 318 -15.68 19.82 -9.16
C GLU A 318 -16.91 19.47 -10.02
N ASP A 319 -16.86 18.29 -10.64
CA ASP A 319 -17.90 17.74 -11.51
C ASP A 319 -17.67 16.23 -11.71
N HIS A 320 -18.58 15.53 -12.39
CA HIS A 320 -18.31 14.17 -12.85
C HIS A 320 -17.07 14.14 -13.75
N ALA A 321 -16.32 13.04 -13.70
CA ALA A 321 -15.13 12.88 -14.51
C ALA A 321 -15.14 11.57 -15.30
N TRP A 322 -14.46 11.58 -16.44
CA TRP A 322 -14.09 10.39 -17.21
C TRP A 322 -12.58 10.36 -17.34
N VAL A 323 -11.97 9.21 -17.15
CA VAL A 323 -10.51 9.06 -17.24
C VAL A 323 -10.17 7.90 -18.16
N ARG A 324 -9.17 8.13 -19.02
CA ARG A 324 -8.56 7.11 -19.89
C ARG A 324 -7.15 7.54 -20.28
N GLY A 325 -6.40 6.61 -20.88
CA GLY A 325 -5.10 6.89 -21.48
C GLY A 325 -3.96 6.21 -20.74
N GLN A 326 -2.76 6.72 -20.91
CA GLN A 326 -1.56 6.09 -20.38
C GLN A 326 -0.62 7.15 -19.86
N VAL A 327 0.12 6.84 -18.80
CA VAL A 327 1.18 7.69 -18.27
C VAL A 327 2.52 7.01 -18.39
N SER A 328 3.58 7.81 -18.43
CA SER A 328 4.96 7.36 -18.34
C SER A 328 5.66 8.33 -17.41
N THR A 329 6.27 7.86 -16.33
CA THR A 329 6.99 8.66 -15.32
C THR A 329 6.16 9.67 -14.53
N ALA A 330 4.83 9.53 -14.52
CA ALA A 330 3.93 10.43 -13.78
C ALA A 330 3.28 9.75 -12.57
N ARG A 331 3.20 10.51 -11.47
CA ARG A 331 2.43 10.15 -10.27
C ARG A 331 1.28 11.13 -10.09
N LEU A 332 0.04 10.66 -10.16
CA LEU A 332 -1.14 11.51 -10.11
C LEU A 332 -2.29 10.93 -9.29
N THR A 333 -3.07 11.84 -8.72
CA THR A 333 -4.36 11.58 -8.08
C THR A 333 -5.39 12.50 -8.71
N ILE A 334 -6.43 11.90 -9.30
CA ILE A 334 -7.58 12.59 -9.89
C ILE A 334 -8.75 12.47 -8.93
N GLY A 335 -9.12 13.60 -8.33
CA GLY A 335 -10.22 13.74 -7.40
C GLY A 335 -11.46 14.30 -8.09
N SER A 336 -12.62 13.79 -7.72
CA SER A 336 -13.92 14.32 -8.16
C SER A 336 -14.85 14.48 -6.95
N GLY A 337 -15.26 15.73 -6.69
CA GLY A 337 -16.19 16.04 -5.59
C GLY A 337 -16.76 17.45 -5.66
N THR A 338 -17.93 17.66 -5.06
CA THR A 338 -18.57 18.98 -4.87
C THR A 338 -18.64 19.35 -3.38
N PHE A 339 -18.57 20.65 -3.10
CA PHE A 339 -18.60 21.19 -1.73
C PHE A 339 -19.60 22.34 -1.56
N PRO A 340 -20.33 22.40 -0.43
CA PRO A 340 -20.36 21.44 0.68
C PRO A 340 -20.89 20.06 0.26
N ASP A 341 -20.43 18.99 0.93
CA ASP A 341 -20.85 17.62 0.59
C ASP A 341 -22.36 17.46 0.74
N ASN A 342 -23.01 17.00 -0.32
CA ASN A 342 -24.43 16.67 -0.34
C ASN A 342 -24.63 15.37 -1.14
N PRO A 343 -25.23 14.32 -0.54
CA PRO A 343 -25.46 13.05 -1.21
C PRO A 343 -26.10 13.13 -2.60
N SER A 344 -26.95 14.13 -2.87
CA SER A 344 -27.61 14.29 -4.17
C SER A 344 -26.71 14.90 -5.27
N THR A 345 -25.60 15.54 -4.91
CA THR A 345 -24.67 16.20 -5.84
C THR A 345 -23.29 15.56 -5.86
N ARG A 346 -23.08 14.47 -5.11
CA ARG A 346 -21.80 13.76 -5.10
C ARG A 346 -21.45 13.27 -6.50
N THR A 347 -20.27 13.66 -6.94
CA THR A 347 -19.79 13.34 -8.29
C THR A 347 -19.18 11.95 -8.33
N SER A 348 -18.96 11.45 -9.54
CA SER A 348 -18.45 10.10 -9.83
C SER A 348 -17.37 10.20 -10.89
N ILE A 349 -16.40 9.29 -10.84
CA ILE A 349 -15.42 9.10 -11.92
C ILE A 349 -15.85 7.87 -12.71
N SER A 350 -15.73 7.92 -14.03
CA SER A 350 -16.11 6.82 -14.92
C SER A 350 -14.95 6.42 -15.83
N VAL A 351 -14.83 5.13 -16.10
CA VAL A 351 -13.80 4.56 -16.97
C VAL A 351 -14.48 3.77 -18.08
N THR A 352 -14.13 4.07 -19.34
CA THR A 352 -14.61 3.33 -20.52
C THR A 352 -13.49 2.69 -21.32
N ASN A 353 -12.28 3.22 -21.19
CA ASN A 353 -11.12 2.73 -21.92
C ASN A 353 -9.97 2.52 -20.95
N ASP A 354 -8.95 1.82 -21.43
CA ASP A 354 -7.78 1.51 -20.63
C ASP A 354 -7.16 2.74 -19.95
N ILE A 355 -6.72 2.51 -18.72
CA ILE A 355 -5.85 3.39 -17.95
C ILE A 355 -4.58 2.58 -17.70
N LEU A 356 -3.46 3.00 -18.26
CA LEU A 356 -2.24 2.19 -18.29
C LEU A 356 -1.03 2.88 -17.64
N TYR A 357 -0.20 2.08 -16.99
CA TYR A 357 1.19 2.44 -16.67
C TYR A 357 2.13 2.01 -17.79
N THR A 358 3.17 2.81 -18.02
CA THR A 358 4.30 2.41 -18.88
C THR A 358 5.32 1.62 -18.09
N ASN A 359 5.54 1.99 -16.82
CA ASN A 359 6.51 1.39 -15.92
C ASN A 359 5.82 0.84 -14.65
N TYR A 360 6.20 -0.36 -14.21
CA TYR A 360 5.60 -1.04 -13.05
C TYR A 360 6.56 -1.11 -11.84
N ASP A 361 7.56 -0.24 -11.82
CA ASP A 361 8.58 -0.12 -10.77
C ASP A 361 8.23 0.94 -9.71
N GLY A 362 7.04 1.55 -9.81
CA GLY A 362 6.56 2.61 -8.93
C GLY A 362 6.85 4.03 -9.42
N SER A 363 7.47 4.23 -10.59
CA SER A 363 7.57 5.58 -11.17
C SER A 363 6.21 6.11 -11.64
N ASP A 364 5.35 5.21 -12.12
CA ASP A 364 4.03 5.51 -12.67
C ASP A 364 2.97 5.14 -11.63
N VAL A 365 2.13 6.10 -11.23
CA VAL A 365 1.06 5.86 -10.26
C VAL A 365 -0.15 6.72 -10.61
N ILE A 366 -1.33 6.09 -10.70
CA ILE A 366 -2.62 6.78 -10.87
C ILE A 366 -3.52 6.43 -9.69
N SER A 367 -4.21 7.44 -9.16
CA SER A 367 -5.31 7.25 -8.22
C SER A 367 -6.55 7.99 -8.70
N LEU A 368 -7.70 7.33 -8.62
CA LEU A 368 -9.01 7.89 -8.91
C LEU A 368 -9.83 7.91 -7.64
N VAL A 369 -10.17 9.10 -7.15
CA VAL A 369 -10.93 9.26 -5.90
C VAL A 369 -12.22 10.03 -6.17
N ALA A 370 -13.35 9.35 -5.99
CA ALA A 370 -14.67 9.90 -6.22
C ALA A 370 -15.47 9.99 -4.91
N GLN A 371 -16.23 11.08 -4.74
CA GLN A 371 -17.19 11.19 -3.65
C GLN A 371 -18.23 10.07 -3.68
N ASN A 372 -18.79 9.75 -4.85
CA ASN A 372 -19.84 8.74 -4.98
C ASN A 372 -19.29 7.42 -5.53
N ASN A 373 -19.21 7.25 -6.86
CA ASN A 373 -18.86 5.98 -7.49
C ASN A 373 -17.63 6.10 -8.39
N ILE A 374 -16.91 4.98 -8.52
CA ILE A 374 -16.08 4.70 -9.69
C ILE A 374 -16.87 3.77 -10.61
N ASN A 375 -17.37 4.30 -11.71
CA ASN A 375 -18.22 3.57 -12.64
C ASN A 375 -17.40 2.98 -13.79
N ILE A 376 -17.69 1.73 -14.16
CA ILE A 376 -17.30 1.22 -15.47
C ILE A 376 -18.45 1.46 -16.45
N GLY A 377 -18.22 2.30 -17.47
CA GLY A 377 -19.25 2.73 -18.40
C GLY A 377 -19.79 1.58 -19.26
N MET A 378 -21.01 1.73 -19.77
CA MET A 378 -21.71 0.70 -20.57
C MET A 378 -20.89 0.30 -21.79
N THR A 379 -20.44 1.27 -22.56
CA THR A 379 -19.68 1.06 -23.81
C THR A 379 -18.19 0.83 -23.57
N SER A 380 -17.78 0.47 -22.36
CA SER A 380 -16.38 0.17 -22.05
C SER A 380 -15.79 -0.94 -22.92
N GLU A 381 -14.47 -1.00 -23.01
CA GLU A 381 -13.77 -2.04 -23.77
C GLU A 381 -14.10 -3.45 -23.28
N ALA A 382 -14.08 -4.41 -24.22
CA ALA A 382 -14.37 -5.81 -23.91
C ALA A 382 -13.23 -6.44 -23.09
N ASP A 383 -12.00 -6.08 -23.41
CA ASP A 383 -10.81 -6.24 -22.59
C ASP A 383 -10.47 -4.86 -22.04
N LEU A 384 -10.69 -4.64 -20.73
CA LEU A 384 -10.46 -3.37 -20.08
C LEU A 384 -9.38 -3.53 -19.01
N ARG A 385 -8.33 -2.72 -19.08
CA ARG A 385 -7.27 -2.66 -18.09
C ARG A 385 -7.26 -1.32 -17.37
N ILE A 386 -7.23 -1.38 -16.04
CA ILE A 386 -7.21 -0.21 -15.17
C ILE A 386 -6.04 -0.35 -14.21
N ASP A 387 -4.94 0.31 -14.54
CA ASP A 387 -3.78 0.49 -13.68
C ASP A 387 -4.00 1.75 -12.84
N ALA A 388 -4.62 1.59 -11.67
CA ALA A 388 -4.90 2.69 -10.74
C ALA A 388 -5.32 2.21 -9.35
N ALA A 389 -5.11 3.05 -8.34
CA ALA A 389 -5.83 3.01 -7.07
C ALA A 389 -7.24 3.60 -7.25
N LEU A 390 -8.28 2.79 -7.06
CA LEU A 390 -9.68 3.18 -7.23
C LEU A 390 -10.36 3.35 -5.86
N VAL A 391 -10.83 4.56 -5.56
CA VAL A 391 -11.47 4.87 -4.27
C VAL A 391 -12.85 5.50 -4.49
N ALA A 392 -13.89 4.80 -4.05
CA ALA A 392 -15.25 5.30 -3.96
C ALA A 392 -15.61 5.55 -2.48
N GLN A 393 -15.61 6.82 -2.06
CA GLN A 393 -15.74 7.18 -0.65
C GLN A 393 -17.10 6.84 -0.03
N ASN A 394 -18.17 6.98 -0.81
CA ASN A 394 -19.53 6.76 -0.30
C ASN A 394 -20.31 5.72 -1.10
N GLY A 395 -19.95 5.50 -2.36
CA GLY A 395 -20.61 4.55 -3.26
C GLY A 395 -19.73 3.36 -3.58
N ARG A 396 -19.81 2.89 -4.83
CA ARG A 396 -19.15 1.65 -5.28
C ARG A 396 -18.08 1.89 -6.31
N VAL A 397 -17.11 0.98 -6.33
CA VAL A 397 -16.31 0.69 -7.52
C VAL A 397 -16.97 -0.46 -8.28
N GLY A 398 -17.47 -0.20 -9.49
CA GLY A 398 -18.14 -1.26 -10.24
C GLY A 398 -18.89 -0.85 -11.49
N ARG A 399 -19.55 -1.85 -12.08
CA ARG A 399 -20.37 -1.75 -13.28
C ARG A 399 -21.86 -1.87 -12.92
N TYR A 400 -22.69 -1.01 -13.50
CA TYR A 400 -24.15 -1.17 -13.39
C TYR A 400 -24.62 -2.45 -14.11
N TYR A 401 -25.81 -2.92 -13.73
CA TYR A 401 -26.47 -4.01 -14.42
C TYR A 401 -26.98 -3.52 -15.77
N TYR A 402 -26.50 -4.16 -16.83
CA TYR A 402 -26.95 -3.91 -18.20
C TYR A 402 -27.62 -5.17 -18.70
N ARG A 403 -28.95 -5.14 -18.80
CA ARG A 403 -29.78 -6.31 -19.08
C ARG A 403 -29.45 -6.94 -20.45
N PRO A 404 -29.36 -8.28 -20.54
CA PRO A 404 -29.14 -8.96 -21.81
C PRO A 404 -30.32 -8.77 -22.79
N PRO A 405 -30.08 -8.93 -24.11
CA PRO A 405 -31.14 -8.89 -25.10
C PRO A 405 -32.18 -9.98 -24.85
N THR A 406 -33.40 -9.72 -25.34
CA THR A 406 -34.52 -10.68 -25.36
C THR A 406 -35.08 -10.69 -26.79
N SER A 407 -36.40 -10.71 -26.98
CA SER A 407 -37.01 -10.36 -28.28
C SER A 407 -36.77 -8.91 -28.70
N ILE A 408 -36.27 -8.06 -27.80
CA ILE A 408 -35.80 -6.71 -28.08
C ILE A 408 -34.32 -6.53 -27.68
N PRO A 409 -33.58 -5.55 -28.26
CA PRO A 409 -32.13 -5.43 -28.09
C PRO A 409 -31.64 -5.16 -26.65
N ARG A 410 -32.42 -4.47 -25.80
CA ARG A 410 -32.04 -4.10 -24.43
C ARG A 410 -30.68 -3.38 -24.43
N CYS A 411 -29.75 -3.76 -23.55
CA CYS A 411 -28.41 -3.16 -23.47
C CYS A 411 -27.37 -3.85 -24.36
N SER A 412 -27.80 -4.65 -25.35
CA SER A 412 -26.90 -5.27 -26.33
C SER A 412 -26.18 -4.22 -27.19
N PRO A 413 -24.90 -4.42 -27.56
CA PRO A 413 -24.01 -5.56 -27.25
C PRO A 413 -23.19 -5.37 -25.95
N HIS A 414 -23.60 -4.45 -25.08
CA HIS A 414 -22.80 -3.99 -23.94
C HIS A 414 -23.16 -4.62 -22.59
N HIS A 415 -24.13 -5.54 -22.58
CA HIS A 415 -24.53 -6.32 -21.41
C HIS A 415 -23.43 -7.27 -20.92
N THR A 416 -22.56 -7.74 -21.81
CA THR A 416 -21.45 -8.66 -21.53
C THR A 416 -20.12 -8.08 -22.00
N LYS A 417 -19.04 -8.42 -21.30
CA LYS A 417 -17.65 -8.07 -21.60
C LYS A 417 -16.75 -9.27 -21.29
N THR A 418 -15.60 -9.35 -21.94
CA THR A 418 -14.70 -10.52 -21.84
C THR A 418 -13.88 -10.49 -20.56
N ILE A 419 -13.05 -9.47 -20.36
CA ILE A 419 -12.10 -9.42 -19.25
C ILE A 419 -11.93 -8.00 -18.72
N ILE A 420 -11.85 -7.88 -17.40
CA ILE A 420 -11.36 -6.66 -16.74
C ILE A 420 -10.15 -7.01 -15.89
N THR A 421 -9.06 -6.27 -16.08
CA THR A 421 -7.86 -6.34 -15.25
C THR A 421 -7.74 -5.04 -14.47
N SER A 422 -7.74 -5.12 -13.14
CA SER A 422 -7.43 -3.98 -12.28
C SER A 422 -6.06 -4.23 -11.65
N PHE A 423 -5.10 -3.34 -11.90
CA PHE A 423 -3.78 -3.37 -11.27
C PHE A 423 -3.66 -2.16 -10.32
N GLY A 424 -3.64 -2.41 -9.01
CA GLY A 424 -3.67 -1.35 -8.01
C GLY A 424 -4.44 -1.76 -6.76
N MET A 425 -5.32 -0.89 -6.30
CA MET A 425 -6.21 -1.16 -5.16
C MET A 425 -7.65 -0.76 -5.48
N ILE A 426 -8.60 -1.40 -4.83
CA ILE A 426 -10.03 -1.05 -4.90
C ILE A 426 -10.54 -0.80 -3.49
N ALA A 427 -10.91 0.44 -3.18
CA ALA A 427 -11.64 0.82 -1.98
C ALA A 427 -13.07 1.20 -2.33
N SER A 428 -14.04 0.46 -1.78
CA SER A 428 -15.47 0.63 -2.11
C SER A 428 -16.31 0.69 -0.85
N ASN A 429 -17.03 1.79 -0.61
CA ASN A 429 -17.83 1.93 0.61
C ASN A 429 -19.05 1.00 0.63
N ILE A 430 -19.62 0.72 -0.54
CA ILE A 430 -20.66 -0.31 -0.69
C ILE A 430 -20.14 -1.46 -1.55
N ARG A 431 -20.95 -2.51 -1.74
CA ARG A 431 -20.60 -3.69 -2.54
C ARG A 431 -19.97 -3.31 -3.89
N TYR A 432 -18.72 -3.73 -4.10
CA TYR A 432 -18.07 -3.63 -5.39
C TYR A 432 -18.64 -4.69 -6.35
N GLY A 433 -18.48 -4.50 -7.66
CA GLY A 433 -18.82 -5.56 -8.59
C GLY A 433 -18.68 -5.19 -10.05
N PHE A 434 -18.04 -6.06 -10.82
CA PHE A 434 -17.90 -5.92 -12.27
C PHE A 434 -18.78 -6.89 -13.07
N ALA A 435 -19.44 -7.83 -12.41
CA ALA A 435 -20.34 -8.80 -13.02
C ALA A 435 -21.47 -9.23 -12.09
N TYR A 436 -22.52 -9.79 -12.69
CA TYR A 436 -23.70 -10.32 -12.02
C TYR A 436 -23.81 -11.83 -12.25
N THR A 437 -24.76 -12.48 -11.58
CA THR A 437 -24.94 -13.93 -11.56
C THR A 437 -25.55 -14.51 -12.84
N ASP A 438 -26.13 -13.68 -13.70
CA ASP A 438 -26.79 -14.07 -14.94
C ASP A 438 -25.86 -14.02 -16.17
N GLY A 439 -24.54 -13.92 -15.94
CA GLY A 439 -23.54 -13.82 -16.99
C GLY A 439 -23.37 -12.41 -17.57
N THR A 440 -24.00 -11.38 -17.01
CA THR A 440 -23.78 -9.98 -17.42
C THR A 440 -22.59 -9.33 -16.71
N GLY A 441 -21.99 -8.32 -17.35
CA GLY A 441 -20.76 -7.68 -16.92
C GLY A 441 -19.51 -8.36 -17.47
N TYR A 442 -18.41 -8.31 -16.74
CA TYR A 442 -17.13 -8.91 -17.14
C TYR A 442 -17.03 -10.37 -16.70
N LEU A 443 -16.88 -11.28 -17.67
CA LEU A 443 -16.82 -12.73 -17.41
C LEU A 443 -15.55 -13.11 -16.64
N THR A 444 -14.40 -12.53 -17.02
CA THR A 444 -13.13 -12.70 -16.30
C THR A 444 -12.75 -11.40 -15.59
N ARG A 445 -12.32 -11.50 -14.32
CA ARG A 445 -11.95 -10.37 -13.47
C ARG A 445 -10.62 -10.67 -12.79
N ASN A 446 -9.55 -10.06 -13.28
CA ASN A 446 -8.22 -10.17 -12.69
C ASN A 446 -7.96 -8.95 -11.81
N LEU A 447 -7.90 -9.15 -10.49
CA LEU A 447 -7.69 -8.06 -9.53
C LEU A 447 -6.30 -8.23 -8.93
N VAL A 448 -5.35 -7.45 -9.42
CA VAL A 448 -3.93 -7.55 -9.12
C VAL A 448 -3.51 -6.38 -8.26
N TYR A 449 -2.84 -6.67 -7.16
CA TYR A 449 -2.31 -5.65 -6.26
C TYR A 449 -1.02 -5.02 -6.81
N ASP A 450 -0.95 -3.69 -6.76
CA ASP A 450 0.31 -2.97 -6.97
C ASP A 450 1.05 -2.80 -5.65
N GLY A 451 2.11 -3.60 -5.46
CA GLY A 451 2.94 -3.58 -4.25
C GLY A 451 3.66 -2.26 -4.00
N ASN A 452 3.81 -1.41 -5.01
CA ASN A 452 4.46 -0.11 -4.85
C ASN A 452 3.59 0.88 -4.06
N LEU A 453 2.26 0.70 -4.04
CA LEU A 453 1.35 1.62 -3.37
C LEU A 453 1.47 1.60 -1.84
N LEU A 454 2.01 0.53 -1.26
CA LEU A 454 2.10 0.37 0.19
C LEU A 454 2.98 1.44 0.86
N TYR A 455 4.15 1.71 0.26
CA TYR A 455 5.12 2.66 0.79
C TYR A 455 5.49 3.78 -0.19
N SER A 456 4.89 3.76 -1.38
CA SER A 456 4.95 4.85 -2.34
C SER A 456 3.54 5.14 -2.84
N PRO A 457 2.61 5.60 -1.98
CA PRO A 457 1.23 5.77 -2.36
C PRO A 457 1.05 6.96 -3.33
N PRO A 458 -0.09 7.02 -4.03
CA PRO A 458 -0.41 8.15 -4.89
C PRO A 458 -0.35 9.50 -4.13
N PRO A 459 -0.10 10.62 -4.81
CA PRO A 459 -0.13 11.95 -4.16
C PRO A 459 -1.43 12.19 -3.38
N SER A 460 -1.35 12.79 -2.18
CA SER A 460 -2.52 13.05 -1.32
C SER A 460 -3.29 11.81 -0.84
N PHE A 461 -2.72 10.61 -0.95
CA PHE A 461 -3.34 9.37 -0.46
C PHE A 461 -3.15 9.18 1.06
N PRO A 462 -4.17 8.72 1.81
CA PRO A 462 -4.09 8.62 3.26
C PRO A 462 -3.13 7.51 3.72
N LEU A 463 -2.43 7.78 4.81
CA LEU A 463 -1.50 6.86 5.47
C LEU A 463 -2.21 6.14 6.64
N THR A 464 -1.90 4.87 6.90
CA THR A 464 -2.60 4.08 7.94
C THR A 464 -2.27 4.51 9.37
N SER A 465 -1.21 5.28 9.53
CA SER A 465 -0.71 5.76 10.81
C SER A 465 0.14 6.99 10.61
N GLU A 466 0.36 7.75 11.67
CA GLU A 466 1.38 8.80 11.70
C GLU A 466 2.76 8.24 12.09
N GLN A 467 2.83 6.96 12.45
CA GLN A 467 4.02 6.30 12.95
C GLN A 467 4.74 5.50 11.88
N TYR A 468 6.07 5.60 11.90
CA TYR A 468 6.95 4.78 11.07
C TYR A 468 7.04 3.35 11.60
N THR A 469 6.89 2.39 10.69
CA THR A 469 7.10 0.97 10.96
C THR A 469 8.47 0.53 10.44
N LEU A 470 9.13 -0.36 11.18
CA LEU A 470 10.42 -0.90 10.78
C LEU A 470 10.22 -1.92 9.65
N LEU A 471 10.83 -1.68 8.49
CA LEU A 471 10.70 -2.50 7.30
C LEU A 471 11.84 -3.50 7.14
N SER A 472 13.06 -3.05 7.46
CA SER A 472 14.26 -3.89 7.41
C SER A 472 15.26 -3.43 8.45
N TRP A 473 16.06 -4.36 8.94
CA TRP A 473 17.13 -4.12 9.89
C TRP A 473 18.37 -4.90 9.44
N GLU A 474 19.51 -4.23 9.36
CA GLU A 474 20.77 -4.82 8.89
C GLU A 474 21.96 -4.26 9.68
N GLU A 475 22.83 -5.13 10.18
CA GLU A 475 24.15 -4.75 10.67
C GLU A 475 25.10 -4.59 9.47
N VAL A 476 25.57 -3.37 9.23
CA VAL A 476 26.39 -3.03 8.06
C VAL A 476 27.88 -2.86 8.38
N GLN A 477 28.26 -2.93 9.67
CA GLN A 477 29.65 -2.88 10.15
C GLN A 477 29.80 -3.51 11.54
#